data_AF-A0A069CTN7-F1
#
_entry.id   AF-A0A069CTN7-F1
#
_cell.length_a   1.000
_cell.length_b   1.000
_cell.length_c   1.000
_cell.angle_alpha   90.00
_cell.angle_beta   90.00
_cell.angle_gamma   90.00
#
_symmetry.space_group_name_H-M   'P 1'
#
loop_
_entity.id
_entity.type
_entity.pdbx_description
1 polymer ?
#
loop_
_entity_poly.entity_id
_entity_poly.type
_entity_poly.pdbx_seq_one_letter_code
_entity_poly.pdbx_strand_id
1 'polypeptide(L)'
;MIEAEGARLQTEMIKVANSKETENVILSHLAKGDPNHKINKIQIIDKTVHKSPAGGVLFEGFINDDEALNFNAGINKEENKYIGTNITPRARLCKFLE
;
A
#
# COMPACT_ATOMS: atom_id res chain seq x y z
N MET A 1 -7.58 29.12 10.14
CA MET A 1 -6.78 28.75 8.94
C MET A 1 -5.98 27.45 9.10
N ILE A 2 -5.96 26.80 10.27
CA ILE A 2 -5.13 25.60 10.52
C ILE A 2 -5.79 24.31 9.96
N GLU A 3 -7.12 24.24 9.91
CA GLU A 3 -7.85 23.05 9.42
C GLU A 3 -7.68 22.79 7.92
N ALA A 4 -7.42 23.83 7.13
CA ALA A 4 -7.29 23.72 5.67
C ALA A 4 -5.97 23.04 5.25
N GLU A 5 -4.90 23.19 6.04
CA GLU A 5 -3.59 22.64 5.69
C GLU A 5 -3.51 21.14 5.96
N GLY A 6 -4.09 20.66 7.08
CA GLY A 6 -4.16 19.23 7.39
C GLY A 6 -4.96 18.44 6.35
N ALA A 7 -6.12 18.96 5.94
CA ALA A 7 -6.96 18.33 4.92
C ALA A 7 -6.28 18.28 3.53
N ARG A 8 -5.52 19.33 3.18
CA ARG A 8 -4.71 19.36 1.95
C ARG A 8 -3.59 18.32 1.97
N LEU A 9 -2.84 18.26 3.06
CA LEU A 9 -1.77 17.26 3.22
C LEU A 9 -2.32 15.83 3.16
N GLN A 10 -3.47 15.57 3.77
CA GLN A 10 -4.13 14.25 3.70
C GLN A 10 -4.55 13.90 2.27
N THR A 11 -5.13 14.84 1.54
CA THR A 11 -5.52 14.64 0.14
C THR A 11 -4.32 14.30 -0.75
N GLU A 12 -3.20 15.01 -0.57
CA GLU A 12 -1.98 14.75 -1.35
C GLU A 12 -1.38 13.38 -1.02
N MET A 13 -1.39 12.95 0.24
CA MET A 13 -0.93 11.61 0.61
C MET A 13 -1.81 10.51 0.00
N ILE A 14 -3.14 10.69 0.00
CA ILE A 14 -4.08 9.75 -0.62
C ILE A 14 -3.83 9.65 -2.12
N LYS A 15 -3.55 10.77 -2.80
CA LYS A 15 -3.19 10.76 -4.23
C LYS A 15 -1.88 10.03 -4.49
N VAL A 16 -0.88 10.21 -3.63
CA VAL A 16 0.39 9.47 -3.74
C VAL A 16 0.13 7.98 -3.56
N ALA A 17 -0.58 7.59 -2.50
CA ALA A 17 -0.88 6.19 -2.24
C ALA A 17 -1.63 5.54 -3.41
N ASN A 18 -2.68 6.18 -3.93
CA ASN A 18 -3.47 5.68 -5.07
C ASN A 18 -2.86 5.97 -6.44
N SER A 19 -1.60 6.38 -6.51
CA SER A 19 -0.94 6.60 -7.80
C SER A 19 -0.63 5.28 -8.49
N LYS A 20 -0.68 5.27 -9.83
CA LYS A 20 -0.27 4.12 -10.66
C LYS A 20 1.17 3.69 -10.38
N GLU A 21 2.05 4.63 -10.05
CA GLU A 21 3.43 4.34 -9.67
C GLU A 21 3.48 3.51 -8.39
N THR A 22 2.73 3.93 -7.37
CA THR A 22 2.63 3.17 -6.12
C THR A 22 2.04 1.79 -6.35
N GLU A 23 0.93 1.71 -7.10
CA GLU A 23 0.30 0.43 -7.45
C GLU A 23 1.28 -0.54 -8.11
N ASN A 24 2.01 -0.09 -9.14
CA ASN A 24 3.00 -0.90 -9.85
C ASN A 24 4.13 -1.36 -8.93
N VAL A 25 4.63 -0.49 -8.04
CA VAL A 25 5.69 -0.82 -7.08
C VAL A 25 5.22 -1.90 -6.10
N ILE A 26 4.02 -1.75 -5.55
CA ILE A 26 3.46 -2.74 -4.63
C ILE A 26 3.22 -4.07 -5.34
N LEU A 27 2.54 -4.08 -6.49
CA LEU A 27 2.31 -5.29 -7.28
C LEU A 27 3.61 -5.99 -7.64
N SER A 28 4.64 -5.26 -8.09
CA SER A 28 5.95 -5.82 -8.41
C SER A 28 6.64 -6.44 -7.19
N HIS A 29 6.44 -5.88 -6.00
CA HIS A 29 6.97 -6.45 -4.77
C HIS A 29 6.24 -7.74 -4.38
N LEU A 30 4.91 -7.71 -4.43
CA LEU A 30 4.05 -8.85 -4.10
C LEU A 30 4.26 -10.03 -5.07
N ALA A 31 4.45 -9.73 -6.36
CA ALA A 31 4.71 -10.71 -7.41
C ALA A 31 5.95 -11.58 -7.14
N LYS A 32 6.94 -11.10 -6.37
CA LYS A 32 8.14 -11.88 -6.02
C LYS A 32 7.82 -13.13 -5.19
N GLY A 33 6.72 -13.10 -4.44
CA GLY A 33 6.24 -14.23 -3.64
C GLY A 33 5.16 -15.05 -4.34
N ASP A 34 4.74 -14.67 -5.55
CA ASP A 34 3.59 -15.22 -6.25
C ASP A 34 3.98 -15.87 -7.58
N PRO A 35 4.52 -17.11 -7.53
CA PRO A 35 4.99 -17.81 -8.73
C PRO A 35 3.88 -18.12 -9.74
N ASN A 36 2.62 -18.09 -9.30
CA ASN A 36 1.44 -18.43 -10.09
C ASN A 36 0.72 -17.18 -10.64
N HIS A 37 1.26 -15.98 -10.42
CA HIS A 37 0.66 -14.70 -10.86
C HIS A 37 -0.81 -14.51 -10.43
N LYS A 38 -1.16 -15.01 -9.24
CA LYS A 38 -2.51 -14.87 -8.68
C LYS A 38 -2.81 -13.46 -8.19
N ILE A 39 -1.81 -12.70 -7.74
CA ILE A 39 -1.91 -11.30 -7.31
C ILE A 39 -1.90 -10.43 -8.56
N ASN A 40 -3.04 -9.82 -8.90
CA ASN A 40 -3.17 -8.98 -10.10
C ASN A 40 -3.75 -7.59 -9.82
N LYS A 41 -4.29 -7.37 -8.61
CA LYS A 41 -4.88 -6.11 -8.19
C LYS A 41 -4.60 -5.85 -6.73
N ILE A 42 -4.45 -4.58 -6.37
CA ILE A 42 -4.50 -4.10 -5.00
C ILE A 42 -5.53 -2.99 -4.87
N GLN A 43 -6.04 -2.80 -3.67
CA GLN A 43 -6.85 -1.63 -3.31
C GLN A 43 -6.34 -1.06 -2.01
N ILE A 44 -6.16 0.25 -1.97
CA ILE A 44 -5.69 0.99 -0.79
C ILE A 44 -6.89 1.48 0.01
N ILE A 45 -6.75 1.46 1.32
CA ILE A 45 -7.76 1.94 2.25
C ILE A 45 -7.41 3.38 2.64
N ASP A 46 -8.02 4.37 1.97
CA ASP A 46 -7.70 5.80 2.12
C ASP A 46 -7.67 6.30 3.58
N LYS A 47 -8.57 5.81 4.43
CA LYS A 47 -8.63 6.18 5.86
C LYS A 47 -7.39 5.77 6.67
N THR A 48 -6.57 4.86 6.14
CA THR A 48 -5.33 4.39 6.77
C THR A 48 -4.09 5.15 6.28
N VAL A 49 -4.24 6.00 5.27
CA VAL A 49 -3.14 6.75 4.67
C VAL A 49 -2.68 7.84 5.65
N HIS A 50 -1.42 7.77 6.06
CA HIS A 50 -0.82 8.74 6.96
C HIS A 50 0.68 8.93 6.71
N LYS A 51 1.23 10.03 7.23
CA LYS A 51 2.65 10.34 7.11
C LYS A 51 3.47 9.49 8.08
N SER A 52 4.55 8.90 7.60
CA SER A 52 5.54 8.22 8.44
C SER A 52 6.43 9.26 9.16
N PRO A 53 6.97 8.95 10.35
CA PRO A 53 7.95 9.83 11.02
C PRO A 53 9.18 10.15 10.16
N ALA A 54 9.55 9.26 9.25
CA ALA A 54 10.67 9.42 8.31
C ALA A 54 10.29 10.18 7.02
N GLY A 55 9.07 10.72 6.92
CA GLY A 55 8.63 11.54 5.78
C GLY A 55 7.96 10.78 4.63
N GLY A 56 7.81 9.46 4.72
CA GLY A 56 7.06 8.66 3.75
C GLY A 56 5.55 8.67 3.97
N VAL A 57 4.82 7.94 3.13
CA VAL A 57 3.37 7.68 3.25
C VAL A 57 3.19 6.22 3.59
N LEU A 58 2.50 5.93 4.70
CA LEU A 58 2.12 4.59 5.14
C LEU A 58 0.62 4.39 4.88
N PHE A 59 0.24 3.18 4.51
CA PHE A 59 -1.15 2.82 4.24
C PHE A 59 -1.38 1.32 4.36
N GLU A 60 -2.63 0.96 4.50
CA GLU A 60 -3.12 -0.41 4.39
C GLU A 60 -3.89 -0.60 3.09
N GLY A 61 -3.96 -1.84 2.64
CA GLY A 61 -4.71 -2.24 1.46
C GLY A 61 -5.08 -3.71 1.51
N PHE A 62 -5.71 -4.19 0.45
CA PHE A 62 -6.01 -5.60 0.25
C PHE A 62 -5.76 -6.02 -1.20
N ILE A 63 -5.53 -7.32 -1.39
CA ILE A 63 -5.23 -7.93 -2.68
C ILE A 63 -6.52 -8.47 -3.29
N ASN A 64 -6.68 -8.27 -4.61
CA ASN A 64 -7.76 -8.87 -5.41
C ASN A 64 -9.16 -8.72 -4.81
N ASP A 65 -9.45 -7.56 -4.22
CA ASP A 65 -10.73 -7.27 -3.57
C ASP A 65 -11.08 -8.17 -2.37
N ASP A 66 -10.10 -8.88 -1.80
CA ASP A 66 -10.27 -9.73 -0.62
C ASP A 66 -9.69 -9.06 0.63
N GLU A 67 -10.56 -8.48 1.46
CA GLU A 67 -10.18 -7.87 2.75
C GLU A 67 -9.46 -8.84 3.69
N ALA A 68 -9.60 -10.16 3.50
CA ALA A 68 -8.85 -11.17 4.26
C ALA A 68 -7.36 -11.24 3.87
N LEU A 69 -7.00 -10.71 2.70
CA LEU A 69 -5.64 -10.59 2.17
C LEU A 69 -5.14 -9.16 2.34
N ASN A 70 -5.27 -8.62 3.55
CA ASN A 70 -4.83 -7.28 3.86
C ASN A 70 -3.31 -7.17 4.01
N PHE A 71 -2.78 -6.01 3.67
CA PHE A 71 -1.36 -5.69 3.75
C PHE A 71 -1.15 -4.27 4.25
N ASN A 72 0.00 -4.04 4.85
CA ASN A 72 0.47 -2.72 5.25
C ASN A 72 1.69 -2.39 4.39
N ALA A 73 1.77 -1.18 3.84
CA ALA A 73 2.86 -0.75 2.98
C ALA A 73 3.30 0.70 3.25
N GLY A 74 4.53 1.02 2.83
CA GLY A 74 5.07 2.38 2.88
C GLY A 74 5.77 2.79 1.60
N ILE A 75 5.58 4.04 1.18
CA ILE A 75 6.29 4.66 0.04
C ILE A 75 6.94 5.99 0.44
N ASN A 76 8.19 6.21 0.05
CA ASN A 76 8.84 7.52 0.16
C ASN A 76 9.00 8.15 -1.24
N LYS A 77 8.33 9.28 -1.45
CA LYS A 77 8.31 10.02 -2.73
C LYS A 77 9.65 10.67 -3.06
N GLU A 78 10.45 11.08 -2.07
CA GLU A 78 11.72 11.79 -2.34
C GLU A 78 12.81 10.85 -2.86
N GLU A 79 12.78 9.58 -2.44
CA GLU A 79 13.77 8.59 -2.85
C GLU A 79 13.23 7.57 -3.86
N ASN A 80 11.94 7.61 -4.20
CA ASN A 80 11.22 6.48 -4.84
C ASN A 80 11.51 5.14 -4.14
N LYS A 81 11.87 5.19 -2.85
CA LYS A 81 12.24 4.01 -2.07
C LYS A 81 11.02 3.53 -1.30
N TYR A 82 10.71 2.29 -1.62
CA TYR A 82 9.74 1.47 -0.94
C TYR A 82 10.19 1.17 0.51
N ILE A 83 9.29 1.34 1.46
CA ILE A 83 9.51 1.06 2.89
C ILE A 83 8.56 -0.06 3.32
N GLY A 84 8.82 -1.27 2.81
CA GLY A 84 8.24 -2.54 3.28
C GLY A 84 6.75 -2.78 2.98
N THR A 85 6.39 -4.05 2.74
CA THR A 85 5.02 -4.56 2.76
C THR A 85 5.00 -5.72 3.72
N ASN A 86 4.05 -5.73 4.64
CA ASN A 86 3.79 -6.90 5.45
C ASN A 86 2.34 -7.34 5.22
N ILE A 87 2.15 -8.58 4.78
CA ILE A 87 0.83 -9.16 4.55
C ILE A 87 0.45 -9.94 5.81
N THR A 88 -0.72 -9.64 6.35
CA THR A 88 -1.26 -10.32 7.53
C THR A 88 -2.68 -10.80 7.20
N PRO A 89 -3.05 -12.05 7.52
CA PRO A 89 -2.22 -13.13 8.06
C PRO A 89 -1.44 -13.83 6.94
N ARG A 90 -0.14 -14.08 7.18
CA ARG A 90 0.74 -14.81 6.24
C ARG A 90 0.19 -16.18 5.83
N ALA A 91 -0.48 -16.89 6.74
CA ALA A 91 -1.08 -18.19 6.44
C ALA A 91 -2.18 -18.12 5.36
N ARG A 92 -2.96 -17.03 5.34
CA ARG A 92 -3.99 -16.83 4.30
C ARG A 92 -3.33 -16.53 2.96
N LEU A 93 -2.28 -15.71 2.96
CA LEU A 93 -1.50 -15.47 1.76
C LEU A 93 -0.88 -16.76 1.20
N CYS A 94 -0.24 -17.58 2.03
CA CYS A 94 0.33 -18.85 1.57
C CYS A 94 -0.73 -19.74 0.93
N LYS A 95 -1.88 -19.92 1.59
CA LYS A 95 -3.01 -20.70 1.04
C LYS A 95 -3.56 -20.09 -0.25
N PHE A 96 -3.58 -18.77 -0.37
CA PHE A 96 -4.00 -18.10 -1.59
C PHE A 96 -3.03 -18.38 -2.75
N LEU A 97 -1.72 -18.41 -2.47
CA LEU A 97 -0.65 -18.59 -3.45
C LEU A 97 -0.41 -20.05 -3.90
N GLU A 98 -0.77 -21.03 -3.07
CA GLU A 98 -0.81 -22.48 -3.40
C GLU A 98 -1.71 -22.78 -4.61
#